data_AF-T1HA80-F1
#
_entry.id   AF-T1HA80-F1
#
_cell.length_a   1.000
_cell.length_b   1.000
_cell.length_c   1.000
_cell.angle_alpha   90.00
_cell.angle_beta   90.00
_cell.angle_gamma   90.00
#
_symmetry.space_group_name_H-M   'P 1'
#
loop_
_entity.id
_entity.type
_entity.pdbx_description
1 polymer ?
#
loop_
_entity_poly.entity_id
_entity_poly.type
_entity_poly.pdbx_seq_one_letter_code
_entity_poly.pdbx_strand_id
1 'polypeptide(L)'
;MPTKMPKVASEKRSEKSSGWGNGQLFGTEANENTFQGAGFKDKEKALETISLLKGRDTTYQYQIINSMYNRAKVILKRTTDKEKRKNLAEAIDTFEKWVEDYKTNSRSKENFSYLPLELIEEYHPLAVKYGVEEDDFLKAYKDVDGDLKKLRVKKVEGKEITWDIERNDRLKEVAKIVKEKELPLFESEEPLKGLPTKEHTHMIMLAYSSDQSKIKKCSSLIKEKLEQ
;
A
#
# COMPACT_ATOMS: atom_id res chain seq x y z
N MET A 1 -14.55 -63.12 28.78
CA MET A 1 -13.99 -62.84 27.44
C MET A 1 -14.45 -61.45 26.99
N PRO A 2 -13.70 -60.37 27.27
CA PRO A 2 -13.99 -59.06 26.73
C PRO A 2 -13.20 -58.83 25.43
N THR A 3 -13.94 -58.62 24.34
CA THR A 3 -13.46 -58.29 23.00
C THR A 3 -12.72 -56.96 22.99
N LYS A 4 -11.42 -56.98 22.62
CA LYS A 4 -10.64 -55.76 22.37
C LYS A 4 -11.18 -55.05 21.14
N MET A 5 -11.59 -53.79 21.29
CA MET A 5 -11.91 -52.90 20.18
C MET A 5 -10.67 -52.66 19.30
N PRO A 6 -10.83 -52.54 17.97
CA PRO A 6 -9.72 -52.24 17.07
C PRO A 6 -9.21 -50.81 17.30
N LYS A 7 -7.87 -50.66 17.32
CA LYS A 7 -7.21 -49.35 17.40
C LYS A 7 -7.48 -48.57 16.11
N VAL A 8 -8.18 -47.45 16.23
CA VAL A 8 -8.30 -46.45 15.17
C VAL A 8 -6.91 -45.89 14.89
N ALA A 9 -6.46 -45.94 13.64
CA ALA A 9 -5.22 -45.32 13.21
C ALA A 9 -5.36 -43.80 13.38
N SER A 10 -4.48 -43.18 14.15
CA SER A 10 -4.41 -41.73 14.25
C SER A 10 -3.90 -41.19 12.91
N GLU A 11 -4.78 -40.58 12.13
CA GLU A 11 -4.40 -39.85 10.93
C GLU A 11 -3.37 -38.77 11.30
N LYS A 12 -2.25 -38.74 10.56
CA LYS A 12 -1.28 -37.66 10.64
C LYS A 12 -1.99 -36.36 10.29
N ARG A 13 -1.96 -35.43 11.24
CA ARG A 13 -2.25 -34.01 11.15
C ARG A 13 -1.97 -33.45 9.75
N SER A 14 -3.01 -33.01 9.03
CA SER A 14 -2.81 -32.19 7.83
C SER A 14 -2.36 -30.80 8.27
N GLU A 15 -1.05 -30.57 8.19
CA GLU A 15 -0.49 -29.23 8.24
C GLU A 15 -1.01 -28.48 7.02
N LYS A 16 -1.99 -27.58 7.23
CA LYS A 16 -2.29 -26.54 6.26
C LYS A 16 -1.00 -25.77 6.01
N SER A 17 -0.46 -25.87 4.79
CA SER A 17 0.68 -25.06 4.37
C SER A 17 0.26 -23.59 4.44
N SER A 18 0.70 -22.90 5.48
CA SER A 18 0.79 -21.45 5.42
C SER A 18 1.74 -21.14 4.26
N GLY A 19 1.30 -20.33 3.29
CA GLY A 19 2.03 -19.99 2.07
C GLY A 19 3.28 -19.13 2.31
N TRP A 20 3.98 -19.33 3.42
CA TRP A 20 5.29 -18.77 3.72
C TRP A 20 6.32 -19.86 3.42
N GLY A 21 6.68 -19.96 2.14
CA GLY A 21 7.69 -20.88 1.65
C GLY A 21 8.99 -20.76 2.45
N ASN A 22 9.49 -21.92 2.86
CA ASN A 22 10.82 -22.21 3.39
C ASN A 22 11.86 -21.09 3.22
N GLY A 23 12.01 -20.23 4.24
CA GLY A 23 13.22 -19.42 4.45
C GLY A 23 13.64 -18.48 3.31
N GLN A 24 12.77 -18.23 2.32
CA GLN A 24 13.10 -17.38 1.19
C GLN A 24 13.09 -15.93 1.63
N LEU A 25 14.29 -15.35 1.68
CA LEU A 25 14.52 -13.99 2.15
C LEU A 25 13.87 -13.00 1.18
N PHE A 26 13.10 -12.04 1.70
CA PHE A 26 12.67 -10.88 0.92
C PHE A 26 13.91 -10.24 0.26
N GLY A 27 13.96 -10.21 -1.07
CA GLY A 27 15.02 -9.54 -1.82
C GLY A 27 16.24 -10.37 -2.25
N THR A 28 16.26 -11.69 -2.10
CA THR A 28 17.37 -12.52 -2.64
C THR A 28 17.23 -12.86 -4.12
N GLU A 29 16.05 -12.68 -4.70
CA GLU A 29 15.83 -12.85 -6.13
C GLU A 29 15.62 -11.49 -6.79
N ALA A 30 16.45 -11.16 -7.77
CA ALA A 30 16.20 -10.06 -8.69
C ALA A 30 15.13 -10.51 -9.69
N ASN A 31 13.88 -10.53 -9.25
CA ASN A 31 12.75 -10.54 -10.18
C ASN A 31 12.23 -9.11 -10.34
N GLU A 32 11.55 -8.85 -11.45
CA GLU A 32 11.03 -7.52 -11.84
C GLU A 32 10.12 -6.89 -10.77
N ASN A 33 9.62 -7.68 -9.82
CA ASN A 33 8.69 -7.26 -8.76
C ASN A 33 9.36 -6.99 -7.40
N THR A 34 10.69 -7.05 -7.31
CA THR A 34 11.42 -6.90 -6.05
C THR A 34 12.04 -5.50 -5.93
N PHE A 35 11.80 -4.81 -4.81
CA PHE A 35 12.37 -3.49 -4.51
C PHE A 35 13.91 -3.54 -4.50
N GLN A 36 14.53 -2.95 -5.53
CA GLN A 36 15.97 -2.94 -5.74
C GLN A 36 16.65 -1.73 -5.09
N GLY A 37 17.96 -1.82 -4.86
CA GLY A 37 18.79 -0.69 -4.42
C GLY A 37 18.79 -0.42 -2.91
N ALA A 38 17.93 -1.10 -2.15
CA ALA A 38 17.85 -0.97 -0.70
C ALA A 38 18.92 -1.78 0.06
N GLY A 39 19.29 -1.34 1.26
CA GLY A 39 20.33 -1.98 2.06
C GLY A 39 20.55 -1.33 3.43
N PHE A 40 21.51 -1.89 4.18
CA PHE A 40 21.74 -1.50 5.58
C PHE A 40 23.20 -1.71 6.04
N LYS A 41 24.15 -1.60 5.10
CA LYS A 41 25.58 -1.83 5.39
C LYS A 41 26.17 -0.80 6.37
N ASP A 42 25.62 0.42 6.36
CA ASP A 42 26.00 1.59 7.14
C ASP A 42 24.79 2.53 7.27
N LYS A 43 24.99 3.63 8.02
CA LYS A 43 23.97 4.65 8.28
C LYS A 43 23.48 5.30 6.99
N GLU A 44 24.40 5.67 6.11
CA GLU A 44 24.12 6.35 4.85
C GLU A 44 23.22 5.47 3.97
N LYS A 45 23.52 4.17 3.86
CA LYS A 45 22.71 3.24 3.08
C LYS A 45 21.33 3.00 3.70
N ALA A 46 21.22 3.03 5.03
CA ALA A 46 19.93 2.96 5.71
C ALA A 46 19.07 4.21 5.41
N LEU A 47 19.67 5.40 5.44
CA LEU A 47 18.98 6.65 5.06
C LEU A 47 18.58 6.67 3.59
N GLU A 48 19.45 6.22 2.69
CA GLU A 48 19.12 6.06 1.27
C GLU A 48 17.94 5.12 1.08
N THR A 49 17.90 4.00 1.80
CA THR A 49 16.78 3.05 1.75
C THR A 49 15.47 3.68 2.20
N ILE A 50 15.47 4.45 3.29
CA ILE A 50 14.27 5.19 3.74
C ILE A 50 13.86 6.20 2.65
N SER A 51 14.82 6.88 2.02
CA SER A 51 14.56 7.84 0.95
C SER A 51 13.91 7.19 -0.27
N LEU A 52 14.40 6.03 -0.72
CA LEU A 52 13.84 5.26 -1.84
C LEU A 52 12.39 4.79 -1.61
N LEU A 53 11.96 4.72 -0.35
CA LEU A 53 10.61 4.33 0.05
C LEU A 53 9.68 5.53 0.23
N LYS A 54 10.20 6.76 0.23
CA LYS A 54 9.41 7.97 0.42
C LYS A 54 8.32 8.08 -0.65
N GLY A 55 7.12 8.48 -0.24
CA GLY A 55 5.95 8.64 -1.12
C GLY A 55 5.13 7.36 -1.30
N ARG A 56 5.72 6.18 -1.08
CA ARG A 56 4.99 4.90 -1.14
C ARG A 56 4.04 4.73 0.05
N ASP A 57 3.16 3.74 -0.02
CA ASP A 57 2.24 3.35 1.06
C ASP A 57 2.97 3.18 2.40
N THR A 58 2.57 3.89 3.46
CA THR A 58 3.28 3.88 4.75
C THR A 58 3.39 2.46 5.33
N THR A 59 2.37 1.63 5.14
CA THR A 59 2.42 0.21 5.55
C THR A 59 3.46 -0.58 4.76
N TYR A 60 3.62 -0.31 3.46
CA TYR A 60 4.65 -0.94 2.65
C TYR A 60 6.05 -0.48 3.07
N GLN A 61 6.23 0.83 3.32
CA GLN A 61 7.49 1.36 3.87
C GLN A 61 7.85 0.62 5.17
N TYR A 62 6.88 0.46 6.08
CA TYR A 62 7.09 -0.25 7.34
C TYR A 62 7.48 -1.71 7.14
N GLN A 63 6.83 -2.43 6.24
CA GLN A 63 7.16 -3.83 5.96
C GLN A 63 8.61 -3.99 5.50
N ILE A 64 9.08 -3.13 4.59
CA ILE A 64 10.45 -3.17 4.08
C ILE A 64 11.45 -2.75 5.17
N ILE A 65 11.23 -1.62 5.84
CA ILE A 65 12.16 -1.08 6.85
C ILE A 65 12.25 -2.01 8.06
N ASN A 66 11.12 -2.52 8.56
CA ASN A 66 11.11 -3.45 9.69
C ASN A 66 11.79 -4.79 9.33
N SER A 67 11.65 -5.27 8.09
CA SER A 67 12.38 -6.45 7.61
C SER A 67 13.89 -6.21 7.64
N MET A 68 14.35 -5.07 7.13
CA MET A 68 15.78 -4.71 7.13
C MET A 68 16.35 -4.49 8.53
N TYR A 69 15.61 -3.80 9.39
CA TYR A 69 15.95 -3.63 10.81
C TYR A 69 16.21 -4.97 11.51
N ASN A 70 15.31 -5.95 11.36
CA ASN A 70 15.46 -7.26 11.99
C ASN A 70 16.62 -8.07 11.38
N ARG A 71 16.84 -7.98 10.06
CA ARG A 71 17.98 -8.62 9.38
C ARG A 71 19.31 -8.03 9.84
N ALA A 72 19.41 -6.70 9.93
CA ALA A 72 20.59 -6.00 10.41
C ALA A 72 20.95 -6.45 11.84
N LYS A 73 19.97 -6.58 12.73
CA LYS A 73 20.16 -7.11 14.10
C LYS A 73 20.72 -8.53 14.11
N VAL A 74 20.22 -9.42 13.25
CA VAL A 74 20.72 -10.80 13.15
C VAL A 74 22.17 -10.82 12.65
N ILE A 75 22.49 -9.99 11.65
CA ILE A 75 23.85 -9.90 11.08
C ILE A 75 24.82 -9.29 12.10
N LEU A 76 24.42 -8.26 12.83
CA LEU A 76 25.24 -7.65 13.89
C LEU A 76 25.65 -8.68 14.95
N LYS A 77 24.76 -9.60 15.35
CA LYS A 77 25.08 -10.67 16.31
C LYS A 77 26.18 -11.61 15.83
N ARG A 78 26.34 -11.77 14.50
CA ARG A 78 27.30 -12.68 13.87
C ARG A 78 28.58 -11.98 13.40
N THR A 79 28.58 -10.65 13.36
CA THR A 79 29.71 -9.86 12.86
C THR A 79 30.74 -9.68 13.96
N THR A 80 31.99 -10.06 13.72
CA THR A 80 33.11 -9.90 14.67
C THR A 80 33.93 -8.64 14.42
N ASP A 81 34.01 -8.22 13.15
CA ASP A 81 34.74 -7.04 12.72
C ASP A 81 34.21 -5.75 13.39
N LYS A 82 35.10 -4.99 14.03
CA LYS A 82 34.71 -3.84 14.87
C LYS A 82 34.08 -2.71 14.05
N GLU A 83 34.62 -2.43 12.86
CA GLU A 83 34.14 -1.34 12.01
C GLU A 83 32.76 -1.68 11.43
N LYS A 84 32.60 -2.88 10.86
CA LYS A 84 31.31 -3.37 10.37
C LYS A 84 30.26 -3.42 11.47
N ARG A 85 30.63 -3.80 12.69
CA ARG A 85 29.71 -3.76 13.84
C ARG A 85 29.23 -2.34 14.14
N LYS A 86 30.13 -1.35 14.12
CA LYS A 86 29.76 0.06 14.30
C LYS A 86 28.78 0.51 13.20
N ASN A 87 29.11 0.26 11.94
CA ASN A 87 28.28 0.65 10.80
C ASN A 87 26.88 0.01 10.86
N LEU A 88 26.80 -1.28 11.19
CA LEU A 88 25.53 -1.98 11.38
C LEU A 88 24.73 -1.43 12.56
N ALA A 89 25.38 -1.08 13.66
CA ALA A 89 24.70 -0.49 14.82
C ALA A 89 24.07 0.86 14.48
N GLU A 90 24.78 1.71 13.73
CA GLU A 90 24.26 3.01 13.27
C GLU A 90 23.12 2.85 12.25
N ALA A 91 23.20 1.86 11.37
CA ALA A 91 22.10 1.51 10.46
C ALA A 91 20.85 1.03 11.22
N ILE A 92 21.03 0.19 12.26
CA ILE A 92 19.94 -0.29 13.12
C ILE A 92 19.26 0.87 13.84
N ASP A 93 20.02 1.77 14.47
CA ASP A 93 19.49 2.96 15.16
C ASP A 93 18.68 3.85 14.20
N THR A 94 19.15 4.00 12.97
CA THR A 94 18.44 4.77 11.92
C THR A 94 17.08 4.16 11.61
N PHE A 95 16.99 2.84 11.43
CA PHE A 95 15.70 2.18 11.19
C PHE A 95 14.83 2.11 12.44
N GLU A 96 15.42 1.94 13.62
CA GLU A 96 14.70 1.90 14.90
C GLU A 96 13.91 3.18 15.11
N LYS A 97 14.55 4.34 14.95
CA LYS A 97 13.89 5.66 15.01
C LYS A 97 12.70 5.77 14.07
N TRP A 98 12.86 5.30 12.83
CA TRP A 98 11.77 5.31 11.85
C TRP A 98 10.63 4.36 12.25
N VAL A 99 10.95 3.16 12.75
CA VAL A 99 9.97 2.16 13.19
C VAL A 99 9.22 2.62 14.44
N GLU A 100 9.89 3.28 15.37
CA GLU A 100 9.28 3.87 16.56
C GLU A 100 8.35 5.02 16.21
N ASP A 101 8.78 5.92 15.32
CA ASP A 101 7.93 6.99 14.78
C ASP A 101 6.66 6.43 14.14
N TYR A 102 6.78 5.39 13.29
CA TYR A 102 5.64 4.71 12.69
C TYR A 102 4.61 4.21 13.72
N LYS A 103 5.08 3.61 14.81
CA LYS A 103 4.23 3.05 15.86
C LYS A 103 3.61 4.13 16.74
N THR A 104 4.43 5.07 17.22
CA THR A 104 4.02 6.12 18.16
C THR A 104 3.03 7.09 17.52
N ASN A 105 3.27 7.48 16.27
CA ASN A 105 2.40 8.41 15.54
C ASN A 105 1.26 7.72 14.77
N SER A 106 1.05 6.41 14.97
CA SER A 106 0.00 5.64 14.29
C SER A 106 -0.02 5.85 12.78
N ARG A 107 1.16 5.92 12.15
CA ARG A 107 1.32 6.29 10.74
C ARG A 107 0.69 5.30 9.77
N SER A 108 0.27 4.12 10.26
CA SER A 108 -0.59 3.19 9.51
C SER A 108 -1.91 3.83 9.03
N LYS A 109 -2.44 4.82 9.78
CA LYS A 109 -3.67 5.53 9.42
C LYS A 109 -3.49 6.53 8.26
N GLU A 110 -2.25 6.86 7.91
CA GLU A 110 -1.93 7.71 6.75
C GLU A 110 -2.07 6.95 5.42
N ASN A 111 -2.31 5.63 5.47
CA ASN A 111 -2.30 4.79 4.29
C ASN A 111 -3.57 4.97 3.45
N PHE A 112 -3.39 5.38 2.20
CA PHE A 112 -4.46 5.44 1.21
C PHE A 112 -4.72 4.06 0.59
N SER A 113 -5.55 3.25 1.23
CA SER A 113 -5.97 1.93 0.73
C SER A 113 -6.54 2.00 -0.69
N TYR A 114 -6.18 1.04 -1.54
CA TYR A 114 -6.63 1.00 -2.93
C TYR A 114 -8.07 0.49 -3.06
N LEU A 115 -8.82 1.10 -3.97
CA LEU A 115 -10.10 0.59 -4.46
C LEU A 115 -9.87 -0.42 -5.59
N PRO A 116 -10.79 -1.41 -5.76
CA PRO A 116 -10.80 -2.28 -6.94
C PRO A 116 -10.96 -1.46 -8.22
N LEU A 117 -10.34 -1.92 -9.31
CA LEU A 117 -10.36 -1.23 -10.59
C LEU A 117 -11.79 -1.02 -11.11
N GLU A 118 -12.62 -2.06 -11.02
CA GLU A 118 -14.00 -2.05 -11.51
C GLU A 118 -14.83 -0.96 -10.80
N LEU A 119 -14.59 -0.78 -9.50
CA LEU A 119 -15.27 0.25 -8.72
C LEU A 119 -14.86 1.65 -9.16
N ILE A 120 -13.61 1.87 -9.56
CA ILE A 120 -13.17 3.19 -10.04
C ILE A 120 -13.78 3.48 -11.40
N GLU A 121 -13.84 2.47 -12.28
CA GLU A 121 -14.45 2.58 -13.60
C GLU A 121 -15.94 2.96 -13.53
N GLU A 122 -16.68 2.41 -12.57
CA GLU A 122 -18.08 2.77 -12.32
C GLU A 122 -18.27 4.26 -11.98
N TYR A 123 -17.25 4.92 -11.43
CA TYR A 123 -17.31 6.34 -11.04
C TYR A 123 -16.80 7.29 -12.13
N HIS A 124 -16.24 6.77 -13.22
CA HIS A 124 -15.72 7.58 -14.31
C HIS A 124 -16.76 8.55 -14.91
N PRO A 125 -18.04 8.16 -15.15
CA PRO A 125 -19.04 9.12 -15.65
C PRO A 125 -19.29 10.30 -14.70
N LEU A 126 -19.22 10.07 -13.38
CA LEU A 126 -19.37 11.12 -12.38
C LEU A 126 -18.16 12.06 -12.39
N ALA A 127 -16.96 11.51 -12.56
CA ALA A 127 -15.72 12.29 -12.71
C ALA A 127 -15.78 13.21 -13.93
N VAL A 128 -16.25 12.69 -15.07
CA VAL A 128 -16.48 13.49 -16.29
C VAL A 128 -17.47 14.63 -16.01
N LYS A 129 -18.58 14.35 -15.32
CA LYS A 129 -19.58 15.37 -14.96
C LYS A 129 -19.00 16.49 -14.09
N TYR A 130 -18.09 16.16 -13.16
CA TYR A 130 -17.44 17.15 -12.31
C TYR A 130 -16.22 17.84 -12.94
N GLY A 131 -15.77 17.40 -14.11
CA GLY A 131 -14.52 17.85 -14.73
C GLY A 131 -13.31 17.47 -13.88
N VAL A 132 -13.28 16.22 -13.38
CA VAL A 132 -12.12 15.64 -12.69
C VAL A 132 -11.29 14.90 -13.73
N GLU A 133 -10.05 15.34 -13.91
CA GLU A 133 -9.13 14.82 -14.93
C GLU A 133 -8.07 13.90 -14.29
N GLU A 134 -8.38 12.62 -14.19
CA GLU A 134 -7.45 11.58 -13.66
C GLU A 134 -7.41 10.34 -14.58
N ASP A 135 -7.71 10.55 -15.86
CA ASP A 135 -7.71 9.49 -16.89
C ASP A 135 -6.32 8.86 -17.08
N ASP A 136 -5.26 9.61 -16.82
CA ASP A 136 -3.87 9.14 -16.91
C ASP A 136 -3.57 8.06 -15.86
N PHE A 137 -3.95 8.30 -14.60
CA PHE A 137 -3.84 7.33 -13.54
C PHE A 137 -4.78 6.14 -13.78
N LEU A 138 -6.04 6.39 -14.15
CA LEU A 138 -6.99 5.31 -14.45
C LEU A 138 -6.45 4.39 -15.56
N LYS A 139 -5.94 4.96 -16.65
CA LYS A 139 -5.29 4.19 -17.73
C LYS A 139 -4.11 3.38 -17.19
N ALA A 140 -3.24 4.01 -16.40
CA ALA A 140 -2.09 3.32 -15.84
C ALA A 140 -2.47 2.17 -14.89
N TYR A 141 -3.55 2.32 -14.14
CA TYR A 141 -4.09 1.31 -13.23
C TYR A 141 -4.78 0.17 -14.00
N LYS A 142 -5.47 0.47 -15.11
CA LYS A 142 -6.00 -0.53 -16.05
C LYS A 142 -4.90 -1.35 -16.71
N ASP A 143 -3.83 -0.72 -17.18
CA ASP A 143 -2.70 -1.40 -17.85
C ASP A 143 -2.03 -2.47 -16.96
N VAL A 144 -2.21 -2.38 -15.65
CA VAL A 144 -1.68 -3.34 -14.68
C VAL A 144 -2.76 -4.22 -14.05
N ASP A 145 -3.98 -4.19 -14.58
CA ASP A 145 -5.14 -4.95 -14.07
C ASP A 145 -5.44 -4.67 -12.60
N GLY A 146 -5.20 -3.45 -12.13
CA GLY A 146 -5.30 -3.09 -10.71
C GLY A 146 -4.24 -3.73 -9.79
N ASP A 147 -3.22 -4.41 -10.34
CA ASP A 147 -2.18 -5.07 -9.54
C ASP A 147 -1.21 -4.04 -8.93
N LEU A 148 -1.22 -3.98 -7.59
CA LEU A 148 -0.40 -3.02 -6.83
C LEU A 148 1.11 -3.27 -6.94
N LYS A 149 1.54 -4.53 -7.14
CA LYS A 149 2.96 -4.85 -7.29
C LYS A 149 3.47 -4.35 -8.65
N LYS A 150 2.69 -4.57 -9.71
CA LYS A 150 2.98 -4.03 -11.04
C LYS A 150 2.93 -2.50 -11.05
N LEU A 151 1.98 -1.89 -10.33
CA LEU A 151 1.89 -0.43 -10.22
C LEU A 151 3.13 0.20 -9.59
N ARG A 152 3.72 -0.48 -8.59
CA ARG A 152 4.95 -0.03 -7.88
C ARG A 152 6.21 -0.01 -8.73
N VAL A 153 6.17 -0.62 -9.91
CA VAL A 153 7.28 -0.66 -10.88
C VAL A 153 6.94 0.07 -12.19
N LYS A 154 5.67 0.39 -12.44
CA LYS A 154 5.25 1.17 -13.60
C LYS A 154 5.62 2.64 -13.40
N LYS A 155 6.56 3.14 -14.21
CA LYS A 155 6.96 4.55 -14.22
C LYS A 155 5.86 5.45 -14.79
N VAL A 156 5.81 6.68 -14.29
CA VAL A 156 5.03 7.76 -14.90
C VAL A 156 5.81 8.28 -16.11
N GLU A 157 5.12 8.48 -17.22
CA GLU A 157 5.76 9.03 -18.43
C GLU A 157 6.40 10.39 -18.14
N GLY A 158 7.66 10.56 -18.52
CA GLY A 158 8.42 11.79 -18.27
C GLY A 158 8.86 12.02 -16.83
N LYS A 159 8.62 11.10 -15.88
CA LYS A 159 9.10 11.20 -14.50
C LYS A 159 9.90 9.97 -14.07
N GLU A 160 10.81 10.16 -13.11
CA GLU A 160 11.61 9.07 -12.51
C GLU A 160 10.90 8.33 -11.37
N ILE A 161 9.63 8.66 -11.11
CA ILE A 161 8.81 8.04 -10.07
C ILE A 161 7.80 7.06 -10.69
N THR A 162 7.29 6.17 -9.83
CA THR A 162 6.27 5.17 -10.19
C THR A 162 4.88 5.67 -9.86
N TRP A 163 3.87 5.07 -10.50
CA TRP A 163 2.48 5.50 -10.35
C TRP A 163 1.94 5.39 -8.92
N ASP A 164 2.42 4.45 -8.10
CA ASP A 164 2.05 4.37 -6.68
C ASP A 164 2.47 5.63 -5.89
N ILE A 165 3.63 6.21 -6.23
CA ILE A 165 4.15 7.43 -5.59
C ILE A 165 3.37 8.64 -6.08
N GLU A 166 3.25 8.81 -7.40
CA GLU A 166 2.51 9.92 -8.01
C GLU A 166 1.07 9.99 -7.50
N ARG A 167 0.37 8.84 -7.49
CA ARG A 167 -1.00 8.74 -6.98
C ARG A 167 -1.09 9.17 -5.52
N ASN A 168 -0.15 8.73 -4.69
CA ASN A 168 -0.15 9.08 -3.26
C ASN A 168 0.11 10.56 -3.03
N ASP A 169 0.94 11.19 -3.85
CA ASP A 169 1.20 12.63 -3.76
C ASP A 169 -0.02 13.45 -4.19
N ARG A 170 -0.66 13.10 -5.32
CA ARG A 170 -1.94 13.71 -5.73
C ARG A 170 -3.02 13.57 -4.66
N LEU A 171 -3.17 12.38 -4.07
CA LEU A 171 -4.14 12.15 -2.99
C LEU A 171 -3.88 12.98 -1.74
N LYS A 172 -2.62 13.21 -1.38
CA LYS A 172 -2.29 14.08 -0.22
C LYS A 172 -2.79 15.49 -0.45
N GLU A 173 -2.66 16.01 -1.67
CA GLU A 173 -3.14 17.35 -2.03
C GLU A 173 -4.66 17.44 -1.91
N VAL A 174 -5.39 16.49 -2.50
CA VAL A 174 -6.86 16.48 -2.44
C VAL A 174 -7.35 16.25 -1.01
N ALA A 175 -6.78 15.29 -0.28
CA ALA A 175 -7.16 15.01 1.10
C ALA A 175 -6.88 16.20 2.03
N LYS A 176 -5.81 16.96 1.78
CA LYS A 176 -5.51 18.20 2.48
C LYS A 176 -6.60 19.25 2.23
N ILE A 177 -7.01 19.45 0.98
CA ILE A 177 -8.09 20.39 0.61
C ILE A 177 -9.39 20.01 1.32
N VAL A 178 -9.80 18.74 1.25
CA VAL A 178 -11.02 18.24 1.92
C VAL A 178 -10.97 18.48 3.41
N LYS A 179 -9.82 18.23 4.05
CA LYS A 179 -9.65 18.42 5.50
C LYS A 179 -9.65 19.89 5.89
N GLU A 180 -8.90 20.75 5.20
CA GLU A 180 -8.75 22.17 5.54
C GLU A 180 -10.04 22.97 5.32
N LYS A 181 -10.82 22.59 4.31
CA LYS A 181 -12.10 23.22 3.98
C LYS A 181 -13.31 22.51 4.59
N GLU A 182 -13.08 21.44 5.35
CA GLU A 182 -14.13 20.60 5.96
C GLU A 182 -15.21 20.17 4.97
N LEU A 183 -14.80 19.82 3.74
CA LEU A 183 -15.74 19.52 2.66
C LEU A 183 -16.48 18.20 2.94
N PRO A 184 -17.79 18.14 2.69
CA PRO A 184 -18.52 16.89 2.76
C PRO A 184 -18.02 15.92 1.68
N LEU A 185 -18.03 14.63 1.99
CA LEU A 185 -17.66 13.57 1.04
C LEU A 185 -18.81 13.21 0.09
N PHE A 186 -20.04 13.61 0.40
CA PHE A 186 -21.23 13.27 -0.38
C PHE A 186 -22.13 14.48 -0.53
N GLU A 187 -22.76 14.59 -1.70
CA GLU A 187 -23.72 15.64 -2.02
C GLU A 187 -24.96 15.53 -1.14
N SER A 188 -25.42 16.66 -0.60
CA SER A 188 -26.66 16.76 0.19
C SER A 188 -27.87 17.16 -0.64
N GLU A 189 -27.65 17.79 -1.79
CA GLU A 189 -28.68 18.43 -2.62
C GLU A 189 -28.95 17.67 -3.91
N GLU A 190 -30.19 17.75 -4.40
CA GLU A 190 -30.54 17.24 -5.73
C GLU A 190 -29.87 18.08 -6.84
N PRO A 191 -29.55 17.49 -8.01
CA PRO A 191 -29.91 16.14 -8.45
C PRO A 191 -28.93 15.03 -8.02
N LEU A 192 -27.79 15.38 -7.43
CA LEU A 192 -26.69 14.44 -7.15
C LEU A 192 -26.68 13.89 -5.72
N LYS A 193 -27.71 14.21 -4.93
CA LYS A 193 -27.84 13.80 -3.53
C LYS A 193 -27.45 12.34 -3.32
N GLY A 194 -26.54 12.11 -2.36
CA GLY A 194 -26.04 10.79 -2.01
C GLY A 194 -24.87 10.28 -2.86
N LEU A 195 -24.57 10.91 -4.00
CA LEU A 195 -23.33 10.65 -4.75
C LEU A 195 -22.15 11.35 -4.08
N PRO A 196 -20.90 10.91 -4.33
CA PRO A 196 -19.73 11.66 -3.89
C PRO A 196 -19.67 13.08 -4.44
N THR A 197 -19.10 13.98 -3.64
CA THR A 197 -18.76 15.34 -4.09
C THR A 197 -17.65 15.32 -5.13
N LYS A 198 -17.37 16.47 -5.74
CA LYS A 198 -16.26 16.62 -6.68
C LYS A 198 -14.92 16.15 -6.09
N GLU A 199 -14.54 16.64 -4.92
CA GLU A 199 -13.26 16.29 -4.29
C GLU A 199 -13.20 14.82 -3.86
N HIS A 200 -14.30 14.25 -3.37
CA HIS A 200 -14.33 12.82 -3.06
C HIS A 200 -14.29 11.96 -4.33
N THR A 201 -14.94 12.40 -5.41
CA THR A 201 -14.82 11.75 -6.73
C THR A 201 -13.39 11.80 -7.24
N HIS A 202 -12.68 12.91 -7.06
CA HIS A 202 -11.25 13.02 -7.37
C HIS A 202 -10.42 11.98 -6.59
N MET A 203 -10.67 11.82 -5.29
CA MET A 203 -10.02 10.78 -4.50
C MET A 203 -10.35 9.36 -5.00
N ILE A 204 -11.61 9.12 -5.39
CA ILE A 204 -12.06 7.82 -5.94
C ILE A 204 -11.36 7.51 -7.25
N MET A 205 -11.23 8.50 -8.14
CA MET A 205 -10.49 8.34 -9.40
C MET A 205 -9.02 8.01 -9.17
N LEU A 206 -8.44 8.50 -8.07
CA LEU A 206 -7.12 8.09 -7.57
C LEU A 206 -7.18 6.80 -6.74
N ALA A 207 -8.15 5.92 -6.96
CA ALA A 207 -8.32 4.65 -6.27
C ALA A 207 -8.43 4.75 -4.73
N TYR A 208 -9.00 5.81 -4.16
CA TYR A 208 -9.15 5.95 -2.71
C TYR A 208 -10.52 6.48 -2.27
N SER A 209 -10.99 5.95 -1.14
CA SER A 209 -12.07 6.56 -0.37
C SER A 209 -11.90 6.21 1.10
N SER A 210 -12.14 7.18 1.99
CA SER A 210 -12.24 6.92 3.43
C SER A 210 -13.54 6.20 3.82
N ASP A 211 -14.55 6.16 2.95
CA ASP A 211 -15.81 5.43 3.14
C ASP A 211 -16.07 4.46 2.00
N GLN A 212 -15.21 3.44 1.90
CA GLN A 212 -15.33 2.38 0.90
C GLN A 212 -16.68 1.67 0.93
N SER A 213 -17.31 1.59 2.11
CA SER A 213 -18.57 0.87 2.30
C SER A 213 -19.74 1.58 1.63
N LYS A 214 -19.75 2.91 1.69
CA LYS A 214 -20.81 3.74 1.11
C LYS A 214 -20.64 3.87 -0.39
N ILE A 215 -19.41 4.06 -0.89
CA ILE A 215 -19.19 4.14 -2.35
C ILE A 215 -19.60 2.83 -3.06
N LYS A 216 -19.37 1.65 -2.46
CA LYS A 216 -19.83 0.37 -3.04
C LYS A 216 -21.36 0.29 -3.18
N LYS A 217 -22.10 1.03 -2.36
CA LYS A 217 -23.57 1.10 -2.42
C LYS A 217 -24.04 2.19 -3.39
N CYS A 218 -23.24 3.23 -3.62
CA CYS A 218 -23.60 4.34 -4.51
C CYS A 218 -23.45 3.99 -6.00
N SER A 219 -22.80 2.89 -6.38
CA SER A 219 -22.65 2.49 -7.79
C SER A 219 -23.99 2.38 -8.55
N SER A 220 -25.06 1.91 -7.90
CA SER A 220 -26.39 1.87 -8.52
C SER A 220 -26.99 3.26 -8.75
N LEU A 221 -26.72 4.21 -7.84
CA LEU A 221 -27.21 5.58 -7.92
C LEU A 221 -26.54 6.36 -9.06
N ILE A 222 -25.29 6.03 -9.38
CA ILE A 222 -24.57 6.66 -10.50
C ILE A 222 -25.31 6.39 -11.81
N LYS A 223 -25.66 5.12 -12.07
CA LYS A 223 -26.41 4.73 -13.27
C LYS A 223 -27.77 5.44 -13.30
N GLU A 224 -28.50 5.39 -12.19
CA GLU A 224 -29.83 6.02 -12.07
C GLU A 224 -29.81 7.54 -12.32
N LYS A 225 -28.83 8.26 -11.78
CA LYS A 225 -28.78 9.74 -11.78
C LYS A 225 -27.99 10.34 -12.95
N LEU A 226 -27.19 9.55 -13.66
CA LEU A 226 -26.38 10.01 -14.81
C LEU A 226 -26.84 9.44 -16.16
N GLU A 227 -27.61 8.36 -16.20
CA GLU A 227 -28.24 7.85 -17.44
C GLU A 227 -29.63 8.47 -17.72
N GLN A 228 -30.00 9.53 -16.99
CA GLN A 228 -31.15 10.42 -17.26
C GLN A 228 -30.72 11.62 -18.09
#